data_AF-A0A0U5J1Y4-F1
#
_entry.id   AF-A0A0U5J1Y4-F1
#
_cell.length_a   1.000
_cell.length_b   1.000
_cell.length_c   1.000
_cell.angle_alpha   90.00
_cell.angle_beta   90.00
_cell.angle_gamma   90.00
#
_symmetry.space_group_name_H-M   'P 1'
#
loop_
_entity.id
_entity.type
_entity.pdbx_description
1 polymer ?
#
loop_
_entity_poly.entity_id
_entity_poly.type
_entity_poly.pdbx_seq_one_letter_code
_entity_poly.pdbx_strand_id
1 'polypeptide(L)'
;MVCSMSRKGNCRDNAPTESGLNSFKSERVFGERFATRDAMKATAFAYIEVFYNRKRLHSTLGYTSPVQFLKDWINPGQGEKQVA
;
A
#
# COMPACT_ATOMS: atom_id res chain seq x y z
N MET A 1 -17.46 17.45 -3.68
CA MET A 1 -16.26 16.59 -3.62
C MET A 1 -15.27 17.27 -2.68
N VAL A 2 -14.85 16.62 -1.59
CA VAL A 2 -13.86 17.19 -0.65
C VAL A 2 -12.49 16.67 -1.07
N CYS A 3 -11.56 17.57 -1.37
CA CYS A 3 -10.20 17.19 -1.75
C CYS A 3 -9.39 16.82 -0.49
N SER A 4 -8.69 15.69 -0.53
CA SER A 4 -7.70 15.33 0.47
C SER A 4 -6.38 16.03 0.13
N MET A 5 -6.04 17.09 0.86
CA MET A 5 -4.80 17.83 0.69
C MET A 5 -3.99 17.75 1.97
N SER A 6 -2.66 17.68 1.84
CA SER A 6 -1.74 17.85 2.94
C SER A 6 -2.01 19.15 3.72
N ARG A 7 -1.83 19.12 5.04
CA ARG A 7 -1.90 20.34 5.87
C ARG A 7 -0.86 21.38 5.39
N LYS A 8 -1.21 22.66 5.50
CA LYS A 8 -0.31 23.76 5.14
C LYS A 8 1.02 23.60 5.89
N GLY A 9 2.13 23.54 5.14
CA GLY A 9 3.48 23.33 5.68
C GLY A 9 3.90 21.87 5.89
N ASN A 10 3.04 20.89 5.61
CA ASN A 10 3.37 19.46 5.75
C ASN A 10 3.13 18.68 4.46
N CYS A 11 3.95 18.92 3.43
CA CYS A 11 3.80 18.27 2.13
C CYS A 11 3.96 16.74 2.16
N ARG A 12 4.59 16.19 3.21
CA ARG A 12 4.88 14.75 3.32
C ARG A 12 3.71 13.93 3.87
N ASP A 13 2.69 14.57 4.44
CA ASP A 13 1.55 13.89 5.05
C ASP A 13 0.81 12.99 4.05
N ASN A 14 0.55 13.50 2.84
CA ASN A 14 -0.14 12.75 1.79
C ASN A 14 0.80 11.93 0.88
N ALA A 15 2.11 12.19 0.93
CA ALA A 15 3.07 11.61 -0.02
C ALA A 15 3.08 10.06 -0.05
N PRO A 16 2.97 9.33 1.08
CA PRO A 16 2.88 7.87 1.06
C PRO A 16 1.63 7.36 0.34
N THR A 17 0.48 8.01 0.57
CA THR A 17 -0.80 7.67 -0.06
C THR A 17 -0.73 7.93 -1.57
N GLU A 18 -0.19 9.07 -1.99
CA GLU A 18 -0.02 9.41 -3.41
C GLU A 18 0.91 8.42 -4.12
N SER A 19 2.02 8.05 -3.48
CA SER A 19 2.93 7.04 -4.01
C SER A 19 2.25 5.68 -4.18
N GLY A 20 1.49 5.22 -3.18
CA GLY A 20 0.74 3.97 -3.26
C GLY A 20 -0.32 3.97 -4.38
N LEU A 21 -1.05 5.08 -4.53
CA LEU A 21 -2.05 5.23 -5.61
C LEU A 21 -1.41 5.30 -6.99
N ASN A 22 -0.23 5.92 -7.12
CA ASN A 22 0.53 5.91 -8.36
C ASN A 22 0.92 4.49 -8.75
N SER A 23 1.47 3.71 -7.81
CA SER A 23 1.78 2.30 -8.02
C SER A 23 0.55 1.47 -8.42
N PHE A 24 -0.58 1.64 -7.73
CA PHE A 24 -1.83 0.94 -8.08
C PHE A 24 -2.25 1.22 -9.52
N LYS A 25 -2.23 2.51 -9.92
CA LYS A 25 -2.62 2.90 -11.27
C LYS A 25 -1.71 2.27 -12.31
N SER A 26 -0.39 2.35 -12.11
CA SER A 26 0.58 1.82 -13.07
C SER A 26 0.57 0.29 -13.15
N GLU A 27 0.39 -0.40 -12.03
CA GLU A 27 0.52 -1.86 -11.97
C GLU A 27 -0.78 -2.62 -12.28
N ARG A 28 -1.96 -2.03 -12.02
CA ARG A 28 -3.26 -2.73 -12.10
C ARG A 28 -4.35 -2.04 -12.90
N VAL A 29 -4.22 -0.74 -13.15
CA VAL A 29 -5.26 0.03 -13.88
C VAL A 29 -4.79 0.39 -15.27
N PHE A 30 -3.49 0.59 -15.46
CA PHE A 30 -2.92 0.98 -16.75
C PHE A 30 -3.14 -0.13 -17.77
N GLY A 31 -3.79 0.21 -18.88
CA GLY A 31 -4.12 -0.74 -19.96
C GLY A 31 -5.38 -1.59 -19.73
N GLU A 32 -5.92 -1.61 -18.51
CA GLU A 32 -7.09 -2.41 -18.16
C GLU A 32 -8.40 -1.67 -18.44
N ARG A 33 -9.39 -2.37 -19.01
CA ARG A 33 -10.75 -1.87 -19.22
C ARG A 33 -11.73 -2.65 -18.35
N PHE A 34 -12.30 -1.97 -17.36
CA PHE A 34 -13.30 -2.57 -16.48
C PHE A 34 -14.70 -2.46 -17.10
N ALA A 35 -15.37 -3.59 -17.28
CA ALA A 35 -16.75 -3.64 -17.77
C ALA A 35 -17.76 -3.05 -16.77
N THR A 36 -17.49 -3.18 -15.47
CA THR A 36 -18.36 -2.70 -14.40
C THR A 36 -17.56 -1.99 -13.32
N ARG A 37 -18.23 -1.06 -12.61
CA ARG A 37 -17.66 -0.40 -11.43
C ARG A 37 -17.36 -1.40 -10.31
N ASP A 38 -18.14 -2.46 -10.21
CA ASP A 38 -17.95 -3.50 -9.19
C ASP A 38 -16.65 -4.29 -9.43
N ALA A 39 -16.38 -4.65 -10.69
CA ALA A 39 -15.11 -5.30 -11.07
C ALA A 39 -13.90 -4.41 -10.71
N MET A 40 -13.97 -3.11 -11.01
CA MET A 40 -12.91 -2.16 -10.62
C MET A 40 -12.72 -2.10 -9.09
N LYS A 41 -13.80 -2.08 -8.31
CA LYS A 41 -13.73 -2.10 -6.84
C LYS A 41 -13.11 -3.39 -6.32
N ALA A 42 -13.51 -4.54 -6.87
CA ALA A 42 -12.94 -5.85 -6.50
C ALA A 42 -11.44 -5.91 -6.80
N THR A 43 -11.01 -5.41 -7.97
CA THR A 43 -9.59 -5.30 -8.33
C THR A 43 -8.83 -4.38 -7.38
N ALA A 44 -9.39 -3.21 -7.03
CA ALA A 44 -8.79 -2.30 -6.07
C ALA A 44 -8.63 -2.94 -4.69
N PHE A 45 -9.68 -3.62 -4.20
CA PHE A 45 -9.64 -4.34 -2.93
C PHE A 45 -8.60 -5.45 -2.92
N ALA A 46 -8.59 -6.30 -3.95
CA ALA A 46 -7.62 -7.38 -4.07
C ALA A 46 -6.18 -6.83 -4.13
N TYR A 47 -5.96 -5.73 -4.85
CA TYR A 47 -4.66 -5.10 -4.90
C TYR A 47 -4.22 -4.56 -3.54
N ILE A 48 -5.07 -3.81 -2.84
CA ILE A 48 -4.70 -3.18 -1.56
C ILE A 48 -4.53 -4.23 -0.46
N GLU A 49 -5.57 -5.05 -0.22
CA GLU A 49 -5.63 -5.92 0.95
C GLU A 49 -4.84 -7.21 0.79
N VAL A 50 -4.85 -7.79 -0.41
CA VAL A 50 -4.25 -9.12 -0.63
C VAL A 50 -2.81 -9.00 -1.13
N PHE A 51 -2.52 -8.02 -1.99
CA PHE A 51 -1.19 -7.86 -2.58
C PHE A 51 -0.35 -6.80 -1.87
N TYR A 52 -0.76 -5.53 -1.88
CA TYR A 52 0.04 -4.41 -1.39
C TYR A 52 0.35 -4.56 0.10
N ASN A 53 -0.69 -4.68 0.93
CA ASN A 53 -0.52 -4.71 2.38
C ASN A 53 0.19 -6.00 2.87
N ARG A 54 -0.13 -7.16 2.27
CA ARG A 54 0.34 -8.47 2.78
C ARG A 54 1.60 -9.00 2.10
N LYS A 55 1.82 -8.71 0.82
CA LYS A 55 2.85 -9.38 -0.01
C LYS A 55 3.88 -8.44 -0.61
N ARG A 56 3.55 -7.19 -0.90
CA ARG A 56 4.48 -6.25 -1.54
C ARG A 56 5.63 -5.93 -0.60
N LEU A 57 6.86 -6.13 -1.06
CA LEU A 57 8.06 -5.80 -0.30
C LEU A 57 8.48 -4.36 -0.61
N HIS A 58 8.89 -3.63 0.43
CA HIS A 58 9.39 -2.27 0.29
C HIS A 58 10.84 -2.20 0.76
N SER A 59 11.73 -1.69 -0.10
CA SER A 59 13.15 -1.53 0.22
C SER A 59 13.37 -0.61 1.43
N THR A 60 12.54 0.42 1.59
CA THR A 60 12.55 1.33 2.74
C THR A 60 12.12 0.67 4.05
N LEU A 61 11.45 -0.49 3.99
CA LEU A 61 11.02 -1.27 5.15
C LEU A 61 11.92 -2.49 5.41
N GLY A 62 13.12 -2.53 4.81
CA GLY A 62 14.02 -3.68 4.91
C GLY A 62 13.49 -4.91 4.16
N TYR A 63 12.80 -4.69 3.04
CA TYR A 63 12.19 -5.76 2.22
C TYR A 63 11.14 -6.59 2.98
N THR A 64 10.41 -5.97 3.88
CA THR A 64 9.23 -6.56 4.54
C THR A 64 7.93 -5.99 3.95
N SER A 65 6.82 -6.69 4.16
CA SER A 65 5.50 -6.18 3.74
C SER A 65 4.95 -5.17 4.75
N PRO A 66 4.08 -4.23 4.33
CA PRO A 66 3.52 -3.21 5.22
C PRO A 66 2.86 -3.80 6.48
N VAL A 67 2.13 -4.90 6.33
CA VAL A 67 1.49 -5.59 7.46
C VAL A 67 2.53 -6.22 8.39
N GLN A 68 3.59 -6.80 7.86
CA GLN A 68 4.64 -7.40 8.69
C GLN A 68 5.39 -6.31 9.46
N PHE A 69 5.80 -5.25 8.77
CA PHE A 69 6.43 -4.08 9.38
C PHE A 69 5.57 -3.48 10.50
N LEU A 70 4.26 -3.34 10.27
CA LEU A 70 3.32 -2.84 11.28
C LEU A 70 3.23 -3.78 12.50
N LYS A 71 3.20 -5.10 12.28
CA LYS A 71 3.17 -6.10 13.36
C LYS A 71 4.43 -6.03 14.21
N ASP A 72 5.59 -5.96 13.57
CA ASP A 72 6.89 -5.88 14.24
C ASP A 72 7.02 -4.56 15.01
N TRP A 73 6.45 -3.48 14.48
CA TRP A 73 6.41 -2.18 15.16
C TRP A 73 5.52 -2.18 16.41
N ILE A 74 4.35 -2.84 16.35
CA ILE A 74 3.42 -2.94 17.49
C ILE A 74 3.96 -3.93 18.55
N ASN A 75 4.59 -5.03 18.11
CA ASN A 75 5.08 -6.10 18.97
C ASN A 75 6.58 -6.35 18.71
N PRO A 76 7.47 -5.47 19.22
CA PRO A 76 8.91 -5.54 18.92
C PRO A 76 9.60 -6.83 19.38
N GLY A 77 8.96 -7.65 20.23
CA GLY A 77 9.49 -8.93 20.72
C GLY A 77 9.22 -10.17 19.86
N GLN A 78 8.65 -10.05 18.66
CA GLN A 78 8.28 -11.20 17.81
C GLN A 78 9.20 -11.41 16.58
N GLY A 79 10.12 -10.48 16.31
CA GLY A 79 10.91 -10.42 15.08
C GLY A 79 12.19 -11.28 15.03
N GLU A 80 12.66 -11.84 16.15
CA GLU A 80 13.80 -12.77 16.15
C GLU A 80 13.37 -14.20 15.81
N LYS A 81 12.86 -14.44 14.60
CA LYS A 81 12.84 -15.81 14.05
C LYS A 81 13.19 -15.83 12.57
N GLN A 82 14.40 -16.35 12.35
CA GLN A 82 14.90 -17.04 11.15
C GLN A 82 15.41 -16.15 10.02
N VAL A 83 16.67 -15.72 10.15
CA VAL A 83 17.62 -15.77 9.03
C VAL A 83 18.31 -17.13 9.12
N ALA A 84 18.07 -17.98 8.14
CA ALA A 84 18.87 -19.17 7.84
C ALA A 84 19.32 -19.05 6.38
#